data_AF-A0A6G9GUC1-F1
#
_entry.id   AF-A0A6G9GUC1-F1
#
_cell.length_a   1.000
_cell.length_b   1.000
_cell.length_c   1.000
_cell.angle_alpha   90.00
_cell.angle_beta   90.00
_cell.angle_gamma   90.00
#
_symmetry.space_group_name_H-M   'P 1'
#
loop_
_entity.id
_entity.type
_entity.pdbx_description
1 polymer ?
#
loop_
_entity_poly.entity_id
_entity_poly.type
_entity_poly.pdbx_seq_one_letter_code
_entity_poly.pdbx_strand_id
1 'polypeptide(L)'
;MAVIALALNHADADAILPRVNRALESENAETRRQGVIALAHTARLHRTADRRSLDLLRDFPRGNEADDDLWSFVAHRQLPWWLWRHHYADRLTCLFRNWRHG
;
A
#
# COMPACT_ATOMS: atom_id res chain seq x y z
N MET A 1 -13.85 -2.66 -15.60
CA MET A 1 -12.50 -2.53 -16.21
C MET A 1 -12.30 -1.12 -16.77
N ALA A 2 -12.27 -0.07 -15.93
CA ALA A 2 -12.16 1.31 -16.41
C ALA A 2 -11.27 2.24 -15.57
N VAL A 3 -11.01 1.94 -14.29
CA VAL A 3 -10.21 2.82 -13.40
C VAL A 3 -8.70 2.57 -13.55
N ILE A 4 -8.28 1.32 -13.80
CA ILE A 4 -6.86 0.94 -13.96
C ILE A 4 -6.24 1.63 -15.19
N ALA A 5 -7.01 1.76 -16.28
CA ALA A 5 -6.57 2.44 -17.49
C ALA A 5 -6.39 3.96 -17.32
N LEU A 6 -7.15 4.59 -16.40
CA LEU A 6 -7.00 6.01 -16.08
C LEU A 6 -5.80 6.25 -15.15
N ALA A 7 -5.54 5.34 -14.21
CA ALA A 7 -4.37 5.40 -13.33
C ALA A 7 -3.05 5.16 -14.08
N LEU A 8 -3.07 4.35 -15.15
CA LEU A 8 -1.88 4.07 -15.98
C LEU A 8 -1.49 5.22 -16.93
N ASN A 9 -2.35 6.24 -17.13
CA ASN A 9 -2.16 7.27 -18.16
C ASN A 9 -2.04 8.70 -17.60
N HIS A 10 -1.87 8.87 -16.28
CA HIS A 10 -1.60 10.18 -15.69
C HIS A 10 -0.30 10.15 -14.90
N ALA A 11 0.61 11.08 -15.23
CA ALA A 11 1.99 11.11 -14.74
C ALA A 11 2.17 11.85 -13.41
N ASP A 12 1.09 12.30 -12.79
CA ASP A 12 1.13 13.11 -11.56
C ASP A 12 0.46 12.39 -10.40
N ALA A 13 1.29 11.88 -9.49
CA ALA A 13 0.84 11.30 -8.22
C ALA A 13 -0.11 12.24 -7.46
N ASP A 14 0.13 13.55 -7.51
CA ASP A 14 -0.68 14.56 -6.81
C ASP A 14 -2.13 14.59 -7.33
N ALA A 15 -2.35 14.32 -8.61
CA ALA A 15 -3.67 14.25 -9.21
C ALA A 15 -4.40 12.91 -8.94
N ILE A 16 -3.64 11.85 -8.64
CA ILE A 16 -4.16 10.48 -8.49
C ILE A 16 -4.46 10.14 -7.03
N LEU A 17 -3.60 10.57 -6.09
CA LEU A 17 -3.74 10.26 -4.66
C LEU A 17 -5.11 10.64 -4.06
N PRO A 18 -5.74 11.80 -4.39
CA PRO A 18 -7.09 12.11 -3.91
C PRO A 18 -8.16 11.11 -4.41
N ARG A 19 -8.00 10.59 -5.62
CA ARG A 19 -8.91 9.58 -6.21
C ARG A 19 -8.70 8.22 -5.58
N VAL A 20 -7.45 7.85 -5.31
CA VAL A 20 -7.09 6.64 -4.55
C VAL A 20 -7.72 6.70 -3.17
N ASN A 21 -7.61 7.83 -2.45
CA ASN A 21 -8.22 8.02 -1.14
C ASN A 21 -9.74 7.80 -1.19
N ARG A 22 -10.44 8.43 -2.15
CA ARG A 22 -11.88 8.21 -2.34
C ARG A 22 -12.24 6.75 -2.64
N ALA A 23 -11.41 6.05 -3.40
CA ALA A 23 -11.64 4.63 -3.69
C ALA A 23 -11.46 3.76 -2.44
N LEU A 24 -10.45 4.06 -1.61
CA LEU A 24 -10.23 3.38 -0.33
C LEU A 24 -11.35 3.66 0.68
N GLU A 25 -11.95 4.84 0.65
CA GLU A 25 -13.09 5.24 1.51
C GLU A 25 -14.44 4.66 1.06
N SER A 26 -14.52 4.07 -0.14
CA SER A 26 -15.78 3.57 -0.68
C SER A 26 -16.36 2.41 0.14
N GLU A 27 -17.67 2.37 0.36
CA GLU A 27 -18.31 1.23 1.03
C GLU A 27 -18.26 -0.04 0.16
N ASN A 28 -18.27 0.14 -1.17
CA ASN A 28 -18.16 -0.94 -2.15
C ASN A 28 -16.81 -1.66 -2.06
N ALA A 29 -16.83 -2.96 -1.75
CA ALA A 29 -15.63 -3.78 -1.58
C ALA A 29 -14.76 -3.84 -2.86
N GLU A 30 -15.38 -3.89 -4.04
CA GLU A 30 -14.64 -3.88 -5.30
C GLU A 30 -13.91 -2.55 -5.54
N THR A 31 -14.57 -1.43 -5.27
CA THR A 31 -13.96 -0.09 -5.36
C THR A 31 -12.81 0.06 -4.37
N ARG A 32 -12.95 -0.45 -3.14
CA ARG A 32 -11.86 -0.49 -2.15
C ARG A 32 -10.67 -1.28 -2.64
N ARG A 33 -10.90 -2.47 -3.21
CA ARG A 33 -9.84 -3.30 -3.80
C ARG A 33 -9.12 -2.55 -4.93
N GLN A 34 -9.85 -1.85 -5.78
CA GLN A 34 -9.26 -1.02 -6.82
C GLN A 34 -8.43 0.14 -6.25
N GLY A 35 -8.87 0.72 -5.13
CA GLY A 35 -8.10 1.72 -4.39
C GLY A 35 -6.76 1.18 -3.88
N VAL A 36 -6.74 -0.03 -3.31
CA VAL A 36 -5.50 -0.69 -2.85
C VAL A 36 -4.55 -0.94 -4.02
N ILE A 37 -5.03 -1.52 -5.12
CA ILE A 37 -4.21 -1.78 -6.31
C ILE A 37 -3.65 -0.47 -6.90
N ALA A 38 -4.47 0.59 -6.95
CA ALA A 38 -4.03 1.89 -7.42
C ALA A 38 -2.96 2.53 -6.50
N LEU A 39 -3.07 2.34 -5.18
CA LEU A 39 -2.06 2.80 -4.23
C LEU A 39 -0.73 2.05 -4.43
N ALA A 40 -0.77 0.72 -4.61
CA ALA A 40 0.41 -0.09 -4.89
C ALA A 40 1.14 0.41 -6.15
N HIS A 41 0.40 0.63 -7.24
CA HIS A 41 0.97 1.21 -8.47
C HIS A 41 1.52 2.61 -8.27
N THR A 42 0.86 3.46 -7.49
CA THR A 42 1.34 4.81 -7.19
C THR A 42 2.67 4.76 -6.43
N ALA A 43 2.76 3.89 -5.43
CA ALA A 43 3.98 3.65 -4.67
C ALA A 43 5.12 3.20 -5.59
N ARG A 44 4.84 2.26 -6.51
CA ARG A 44 5.82 1.73 -7.46
C ARG A 44 6.30 2.77 -8.48
N LEU A 45 5.40 3.56 -9.04
CA LEU A 45 5.71 4.52 -10.10
C LEU A 45 6.34 5.81 -9.55
N HIS A 46 5.80 6.32 -8.44
CA HIS A 46 6.15 7.64 -7.92
C HIS A 46 6.97 7.59 -6.63
N ARG A 47 7.18 6.40 -6.05
CA ARG A 47 7.93 6.19 -4.79
C ARG A 47 7.43 7.06 -3.64
N THR A 48 6.12 7.34 -3.64
CA THR A 48 5.46 8.23 -2.67
C THR A 48 4.08 7.71 -2.31
N ALA A 49 3.60 8.11 -1.14
CA ALA A 49 2.24 7.93 -0.68
C ALA A 49 1.87 9.09 0.24
N ASP A 50 0.63 9.57 0.15
CA ASP A 50 0.14 10.57 1.10
C ASP A 50 -0.25 9.94 2.44
N ARG A 51 -0.16 10.76 3.50
CA ARG A 51 -0.49 10.36 4.86
C ARG A 51 -1.93 9.86 5.00
N ARG A 52 -2.89 10.41 4.24
CA ARG A 52 -4.28 9.96 4.25
C ARG A 52 -4.42 8.56 3.66
N SER A 53 -3.70 8.25 2.58
CA SER A 53 -3.71 6.91 1.98
C SER A 53 -3.18 5.87 2.96
N LEU A 54 -2.11 6.20 3.68
CA LEU A 54 -1.53 5.35 4.71
C LEU A 54 -2.45 5.15 5.92
N ASP A 55 -3.19 6.19 6.32
CA ASP A 55 -4.17 6.07 7.41
C ASP A 55 -5.35 5.19 7.01
N LEU A 56 -5.88 5.37 5.80
CA LEU A 56 -6.95 4.53 5.27
C LEU A 56 -6.51 3.07 5.13
N LEU A 57 -5.30 2.82 4.61
CA LEU A 57 -4.73 1.48 4.50
C LEU A 57 -4.51 0.81 5.87
N ARG A 58 -4.54 1.58 6.97
CA ARG A 58 -4.42 0.99 8.31
C ARG A 58 -5.57 0.04 8.64
N ASP A 59 -6.76 0.32 8.12
CA ASP A 59 -7.98 -0.46 8.38
C ASP A 59 -8.11 -1.70 7.47
N PHE A 60 -7.28 -1.78 6.44
CA PHE A 60 -7.31 -2.90 5.48
C PHE A 60 -6.63 -4.15 6.05
N PRO A 61 -7.07 -5.35 5.62
CA PRO A 61 -6.38 -6.59 5.96
C PRO A 61 -4.93 -6.54 5.46
N ARG A 62 -4.00 -6.97 6.33
CA ARG A 62 -2.55 -6.94 6.08
C ARG A 62 -2.12 -7.95 5.03
N GLY A 63 -0.97 -7.68 4.42
CA GLY A 63 -0.41 -8.51 3.34
C GLY A 63 -1.11 -8.28 2.01
N ASN A 64 -1.71 -7.10 1.83
CA ASN A 64 -2.25 -6.70 0.54
C ASN A 64 -1.12 -6.16 -0.36
N GLU A 65 -1.38 -6.08 -1.67
CA GLU A 65 -0.42 -5.63 -2.68
C GLU A 65 0.17 -4.25 -2.36
N ALA A 66 -0.61 -3.34 -1.74
CA ALA A 66 -0.11 -2.01 -1.40
C ALA A 66 0.89 -2.03 -0.24
N ASP A 67 0.71 -2.89 0.78
CA ASP A 67 1.66 -2.97 1.91
C ASP A 67 3.08 -3.30 1.41
N ASP A 68 3.22 -4.29 0.52
CA ASP A 68 4.52 -4.75 -0.01
C ASP A 68 5.16 -3.71 -0.95
N ASP A 69 4.39 -3.17 -1.89
CA ASP A 69 4.88 -2.13 -2.80
C ASP A 69 5.26 -0.84 -2.04
N LEU A 70 4.49 -0.44 -1.02
CA LEU A 70 4.84 0.70 -0.17
C LEU A 70 6.16 0.45 0.56
N TRP A 71 6.36 -0.74 1.14
CA TRP A 71 7.59 -1.10 1.83
C TRP A 71 8.82 -1.16 0.89
N SER A 72 8.61 -1.64 -0.33
CA SER A 72 9.65 -1.83 -1.33
C SER A 72 10.09 -0.53 -2.00
N PHE A 73 9.14 0.36 -2.33
CA PHE A 73 9.40 1.51 -3.19
C PHE A 73 9.39 2.87 -2.48
N VAL A 74 8.64 3.04 -1.39
CA VAL A 74 8.58 4.30 -0.65
C VAL A 74 9.70 4.36 0.38
N ALA A 75 10.30 5.55 0.54
CA ALA A 75 11.34 5.76 1.55
C ALA A 75 10.81 5.39 2.94
N HIS A 76 11.53 4.52 3.66
CA HIS A 76 11.06 4.01 4.96
C HIS A 76 10.79 5.11 6.00
N ARG A 77 11.44 6.27 5.88
CA ARG A 77 11.20 7.46 6.71
C ARG A 77 9.80 8.06 6.56
N GLN A 78 9.14 7.83 5.42
CA GLN A 78 7.77 8.29 5.14
C GLN A 78 6.73 7.24 5.55
N LEU A 79 7.16 6.00 5.82
CA LEU A 79 6.27 4.93 6.20
C LEU A 79 5.90 5.01 7.68
N PRO A 80 4.65 4.69 8.04
CA PRO A 80 4.17 4.77 9.41
C PRO A 80 4.68 3.58 10.23
N TRP A 81 4.85 3.79 11.53
CA TRP A 81 5.35 2.79 12.48
C TRP A 81 4.57 1.48 12.50
N TRP A 82 3.27 1.49 12.19
CA TRP A 82 2.47 0.27 12.14
C TRP A 82 2.90 -0.64 10.98
N LEU A 83 3.32 -0.07 9.84
CA LEU A 83 3.77 -0.83 8.67
C LEU A 83 5.15 -1.44 8.95
N TRP A 84 6.01 -0.67 9.61
CA TRP A 84 7.27 -1.18 10.15
C TRP A 84 7.04 -2.38 11.06
N ARG A 85 6.14 -2.26 12.05
CA ARG A 85 5.85 -3.37 12.97
C ARG A 85 5.41 -4.64 12.24
N HIS A 86 4.61 -4.51 11.18
CA HIS A 86 4.17 -5.65 10.38
C HIS A 86 5.34 -6.36 9.68
N HIS A 87 6.15 -5.63 8.92
CA HIS A 87 7.29 -6.23 8.20
C HIS A 87 8.38 -6.76 9.14
N TYR A 88 8.65 -6.09 10.25
CA TYR A 88 9.58 -6.60 11.26
C TYR A 88 9.04 -7.84 11.97
N ALA A 89 7.74 -7.89 12.29
CA ALA A 89 7.14 -9.08 12.89
C ALA A 89 7.18 -10.28 11.93
N ASP A 90 6.92 -10.07 10.64
CA ASP A 90 7.01 -11.13 9.63
C ASP A 90 8.46 -11.63 9.47
N ARG A 91 9.42 -10.71 9.39
CA ARG A 91 10.85 -11.05 9.28
C ARG A 91 11.39 -11.74 10.53
N LEU A 92 10.97 -11.33 11.72
CA LEU A 92 11.29 -12.00 12.97
C LEU A 92 10.66 -13.39 13.03
N THR A 93 9.41 -13.54 12.61
CA THR A 93 8.74 -14.85 12.55
C THR A 93 9.48 -15.80 11.60
N CYS A 94 9.93 -15.32 10.45
CA CYS A 94 10.77 -16.10 9.53
C CYS A 94 12.13 -16.48 10.16
N LEU A 95 12.80 -15.55 10.85
CA LEU A 95 14.05 -15.82 11.56
C LEU A 95 13.88 -16.87 12.66
N PHE A 96 12.83 -16.77 13.47
CA PHE A 96 12.51 -17.76 14.50
C PHE A 96 12.13 -19.13 13.90
N ARG A 97 11.45 -19.16 12.75
CA ARG A 97 11.09 -20.42 12.07
C ARG A 97 12.30 -21.12 11.47
N ASN A 98 13.25 -20.36 10.92
CA ASN A 98 14.51 -20.91 10.41
C ASN A 98 15.41 -21.42 11.55
N TRP A 99 15.43 -20.75 12.71
CA TRP A 99 16.22 -21.20 13.87
C TRP A 99 15.75 -22.54 14.47
N ARG A 100 14.47 -22.90 14.31
CA ARG A 100 13.90 -24.15 14.83
C ARG A 100 14.14 -25.37 13.93
N HIS A 101 14.68 -25.16 12.72
CA HIS A 101 15.00 -26.22 11.75
C HIS A 101 16.50 -26.38 11.49
N GLY A 102 17.36 -25.70 12.26
CA GLY A 102 18.82 -25.81 12.21
C GLY A 102 19.38 -26.77 13.25
#